data_AF-A0AB38TMA2-F1
#
_entry.id   AF-A0AB38TMA2-F1
#
_cell.length_a   1.000
_cell.length_b   1.000
_cell.length_c   1.000
_cell.angle_alpha   90.00
_cell.angle_beta   90.00
_cell.angle_gamma   90.00
#
_symmetry.space_group_name_H-M   'P 1'
#
loop_
_entity.id
_entity.type
_entity.pdbx_description
1 polymer ?
#
loop_
_entity_poly.entity_id
_entity_poly.type
_entity_poly.pdbx_seq_one_letter_code
_entity_poly.pdbx_strand_id
1 'polypeptide(L)' 'MATDKVEQAVELPLAEAADLATRAAANGVSTPEYLGIHVLRSAYGALHPIVARFEARDVLGQNGTEENGR' A
#
# COMPACT_ATOMS: atom_id res chain seq x y z
N MET A 1 23.40 4.84 -3.82
CA MET A 1 22.57 3.62 -3.74
C MET A 1 21.69 3.63 -4.96
N ALA A 2 21.83 2.68 -5.87
CA ALA A 2 20.97 2.64 -7.05
C ALA A 2 19.57 2.27 -6.57
N THR A 3 18.63 3.21 -6.65
CA THR A 3 17.23 2.92 -6.41
C THR A 3 16.80 1.99 -7.53
N ASP A 4 16.60 0.70 -7.26
CA ASP A 4 16.07 -0.31 -8.19
C ASP A 4 14.60 -0.07 -8.60
N LYS A 5 14.08 1.12 -8.30
CA LYS A 5 12.73 1.56 -8.59
C LYS A 5 12.80 2.82 -9.44
N VAL A 6 11.93 2.87 -10.45
CA VAL A 6 11.71 4.04 -11.29
C VAL A 6 10.37 4.68 -10.92
N GLU A 7 10.32 6.01 -10.93
CA GLU A 7 9.07 6.75 -10.74
C GLU A 7 8.28 6.79 -12.04
N GLN A 8 6.96 6.55 -11.95
CA GLN A 8 6.05 6.65 -13.09
C GLN A 8 4.89 7.57 -12.73
N ALA A 9 4.67 8.61 -13.53
CA ALA A 9 3.53 9.48 -13.40
C ALA A 9 2.25 8.76 -13.83
N VAL A 10 1.15 8.98 -13.11
CA VAL A 10 -0.16 8.40 -13.40
C VAL A 10 -1.20 9.51 -13.32
N GLU A 11 -2.07 9.58 -14.32
CA GLU A 11 -3.21 10.49 -14.32
C GLU A 11 -4.38 9.82 -13.62
N LEU A 12 -4.83 10.42 -12.52
CA LEU A 12 -5.96 9.98 -11.73
C LEU A 12 -6.98 11.12 -11.65
N PRO A 13 -8.28 10.84 -11.63
CA PRO A 13 -9.25 11.88 -11.30
C PRO A 13 -9.03 12.36 -9.86
N LEU A 14 -9.34 13.64 -9.61
CA LEU A 14 -8.94 14.36 -8.39
C LEU A 14 -9.47 13.67 -7.12
N ALA A 15 -10.71 13.18 -7.15
CA ALA A 15 -11.34 12.53 -6.01
C ALA A 15 -10.62 11.22 -5.64
N GLU A 16 -10.31 10.40 -6.64
CA GLU A 16 -9.61 9.12 -6.48
C GLU A 16 -8.16 9.34 -6.05
N ALA A 17 -7.49 10.39 -6.52
CA ALA A 17 -6.14 10.74 -6.06
C ALA A 17 -6.13 11.09 -4.56
N ALA A 18 -7.14 11.83 -4.08
CA ALA A 18 -7.30 12.14 -2.67
C ALA A 18 -7.62 10.90 -1.84
N ASP A 19 -8.58 10.08 -2.27
CA ASP A 19 -8.93 8.81 -1.62
C ASP A 19 -7.72 7.86 -1.55
N LEU A 20 -6.93 7.77 -2.62
CA LEU A 20 -5.70 6.98 -2.66
C LEU A 20 -4.70 7.44 -1.60
N ALA A 21 -4.51 8.75 -1.43
CA ALA A 21 -3.63 9.30 -0.41
C ALA A 21 -4.14 8.98 1.01
N THR A 22 -5.45 9.06 1.24
CA THR A 22 -6.07 8.66 2.51
C THR A 22 -5.84 7.17 2.80
N ARG A 23 -6.04 6.30 1.80
CA ARG A 23 -5.81 4.85 1.97
C ARG A 23 -4.35 4.50 2.18
N ALA A 24 -3.43 5.18 1.47
CA ALA A 24 -2.00 5.00 1.66
C ALA A 24 -1.59 5.34 3.11
N ALA A 25 -2.07 6.48 3.62
CA ALA A 25 -1.84 6.89 5.00
C ALA A 25 -2.43 5.90 6.01
N ALA A 26 -3.64 5.37 5.77
CA ALA A 26 -4.26 4.34 6.62
C ALA A 26 -3.44 3.03 6.67
N ASN A 27 -2.68 2.73 5.62
CA ASN A 27 -1.78 1.58 5.54
C ASN A 27 -0.33 1.90 5.97
N GLY A 28 -0.06 3.13 6.45
CA GLY A 28 1.26 3.54 6.91
C GLY A 28 2.33 3.62 5.81
N VAL A 29 1.91 3.79 4.55
CA VAL A 29 2.81 3.86 3.37
C VAL A 29 2.62 5.17 2.60
N SER A 30 3.59 5.54 1.77
CA SER A 30 3.46 6.72 0.91
C SER A 30 2.51 6.45 -0.27
N THR A 31 1.86 7.49 -0.80
CA THR A 31 0.97 7.36 -1.96
C THR A 31 1.63 6.68 -3.17
N PRO A 32 2.88 7.03 -3.59
CA PRO A 32 3.55 6.35 -4.69
C PRO A 32 3.83 4.87 -4.41
N GLU A 33 4.15 4.52 -3.16
CA GLU A 33 4.38 3.12 -2.77
C GLU A 33 3.07 2.32 -2.81
N TYR A 34 1.99 2.87 -2.25
CA TYR A 34 0.67 2.25 -2.26
C TYR A 34 0.16 2.03 -3.68
N LEU A 35 0.33 3.03 -4.56
CA LEU A 35 0.01 2.91 -5.98
C LEU A 35 0.83 1.81 -6.66
N GLY A 36 2.14 1.77 -6.40
CA GLY A 36 3.02 0.74 -6.94
C GLY A 36 2.60 -0.68 -6.53
N ILE A 37 2.15 -0.88 -5.29
CA ILE A 37 1.62 -2.15 -4.81
C ILE A 37 0.35 -2.55 -5.59
N HIS A 38 -0.57 -1.61 -5.80
CA HIS A 38 -1.79 -1.87 -6.58
C HIS A 38 -1.51 -2.17 -8.06
N VAL A 39 -0.56 -1.46 -8.66
CA VAL A 39 -0.09 -1.75 -10.02
C VAL A 39 0.49 -3.16 -10.11
N LEU A 40 1.38 -3.53 -9.17
CA LEU A 40 1.97 -4.86 -9.13
C LEU A 40 0.92 -5.96 -8.91
N ARG A 41 -0.06 -5.72 -8.03
CA ARG A 41 -1.16 -6.64 -7.77
C ARG A 41 -2.02 -6.84 -9.02
N SER A 42 -2.30 -5.78 -9.76
CA SER A 42 -3.09 -5.84 -10.99
C SER A 42 -2.35 -6.58 -12.12
N ALA A 43 -1.04 -6.30 -12.28
CA ALA A 43 -0.25 -6.87 -13.37
C ALA A 43 0.24 -8.31 -13.10
N TYR A 44 0.60 -8.63 -11.87
CA TYR A 44 1.28 -9.88 -11.49
C TYR A 44 0.52 -10.72 -10.45
N GLY A 45 -0.58 -10.20 -9.91
CA GLY A 45 -1.41 -10.88 -8.91
C GLY A 45 -0.92 -10.72 -7.47
N ALA A 46 -1.72 -11.25 -6.54
CA ALA A 46 -1.48 -11.15 -5.09
C ALA A 46 -0.23 -11.93 -4.62
N LEU A 47 0.22 -12.94 -5.37
CA LEU A 47 1.41 -13.72 -5.03
C LEU A 47 2.73 -12.99 -5.32
N HIS A 48 2.68 -11.80 -5.93
CA HIS A 48 3.88 -11.00 -6.13
C HIS A 48 4.56 -10.70 -4.77
N PRO A 49 5.87 -10.93 -4.59
CA PRO A 49 6.52 -10.87 -3.27
C PRO A 49 6.30 -9.55 -2.51
N ILE A 50 6.24 -8.43 -3.22
CA ILE A 50 5.98 -7.11 -2.61
C ILE A 50 4.52 -7.00 -2.13
N VAL A 51 3.56 -7.50 -2.90
CA VAL A 51 2.13 -7.46 -2.57
C VAL A 51 1.85 -8.40 -1.40
N ALA A 52 2.34 -9.64 -1.46
CA ALA A 52 2.18 -10.61 -0.39
C ALA A 52 2.75 -10.12 0.95
N ARG A 53 3.92 -9.45 0.94
CA ARG A 53 4.50 -8.83 2.14
C ARG A 53 3.65 -7.68 2.68
N PHE A 54 3.06 -6.88 1.79
CA PHE A 54 2.17 -5.79 2.19
C PHE A 54 0.88 -6.31 2.81
N GLU A 55 0.21 -7.27 2.17
CA GLU A 55 -1.03 -7.87 2.70
C GLU A 55 -0.78 -8.64 4.01
N ALA A 56 0.37 -9.30 4.16
CA ALA A 56 0.73 -9.94 5.42
C ALA A 56 0.94 -8.92 6.57
N ARG A 57 1.39 -7.70 6.28
CA ARG A 57 1.50 -6.62 7.28
C ARG A 57 0.12 -6.11 7.70
N ASP A 58 -0.81 -5.98 6.76
CA ASP A 58 -2.18 -5.56 7.06
C ASP A 58 -2.85 -6.55 8.03
N VAL A 59 -2.65 -7.85 7.81
CA VAL A 59 -3.14 -8.92 8.71
C VAL A 59 -2.48 -8.86 10.10
N LEU A 60 -1.20 -8.53 10.20
CA LEU A 60 -0.51 -8.42 11.50
C LEU A 60 -0.85 -7.13 12.25
N GLY A 61 -1.10 -6.02 11.53
CA GLY A 61 -1.42 -4.71 12.09
C GLY A 61 -2.82 -4.60 12.68
N GLN A 62 -3.74 -5.49 12.29
CA GLN A 62 -5.10 -5.53 12.83
C GLN A 62 -5.24 -6.28 14.17
N ASN A 63 -4.20 -6.99 14.62
CA ASN A 63 -4.19 -7.68 15.93
C ASN A 63 -3.69 -6.79 17.09
N GLY A 64 -3.51 -5.47 16.88
CA GLY A 64 -2.90 -4.56 17.84
C GLY A 64 -3.86 -3.73 18.69
N THR A 65 -5.16 -4.06 18.80
CA THR A 65 -6.10 -3.29 19.64
C THR A 65 -7.08 -4.21 20.37
N GLU A 66 -6.56 -5.07 21.25
CA GLU A 66 -7.32 -5.70 22.33
C GLU A 66 -6.45 -5.83 23.60
N GLU A 67 -5.94 -4.71 24.14
CA GLU A 67 -5.34 -4.67 25.48
C GLU A 67 -5.60 -3.25 26.04
N ASN A 68 -6.21 -2.99 27.20
CA ASN A 68 -6.72 -3.79 28.31
C ASN A 68 -7.63 -2.83 29.12
N GLY A 69 -8.89 -3.20 29.33
CA GLY A 69 -9.74 -2.57 30.33
C GLY A 69 -9.65 -3.35 31.64
N ARG A 70 -8.87 -2.83 32.61
CA ARG A 70 -9.03 -3.13 34.04
C ARG A 70 -8.41 -2.05 34.90
#